data_AF-A0A0H3GYZ4-F1
#
_entry.id   AF-A0A0H3GYZ4-F1
#
_cell.length_a   1.000
_cell.length_b   1.000
_cell.length_c   1.000
_cell.angle_alpha   90.00
_cell.angle_beta   90.00
_cell.angle_gamma   90.00
#
_symmetry.space_group_name_H-M   'P 1'
#
loop_
_entity.id
_entity.type
_entity.pdbx_description
1 polymer ?
#
loop_
_entity_poly.entity_id
_entity_poly.type
_entity_poly.pdbx_seq_one_letter_code
_entity_poly.pdbx_strand_id
1 'polypeptide(L)'
;MQLTCADIHFDRAIKTKDEALQRVVGRLTEAGHTTPAYLNGMREREGQISTYLGNGIAIPHGTPQSRDAVLKTGVKVLACPQGVDWGEEQAAYLIVGIAAQDNEHLDILRQLTHALSDERVPAALSRAESPQAVLEILAGNIFPAEGEEMEPPPAFDEEATFTLRNPHGLHARPSAVLVKAVKQWRSQIRVENLDTRSAIVDAKNLMRVVSLGAKQGHRLHFMASGEDAHQALEAIGTAFNAGLGEIAAQPQQVVQPAEKPKRSWISRIFS
;
A
#
# COMPACT_ATOMS: atom_id res chain seq x y z
N MET A 1 21.75 6.02 3.39
CA MET A 1 22.08 4.63 3.81
C MET A 1 21.01 3.66 3.28
N GLN A 2 21.35 2.47 2.77
CA GLN A 2 20.37 1.49 2.23
C GLN A 2 20.21 0.31 3.20
N LEU A 3 18.97 -0.09 3.50
CA LEU A 3 18.67 -1.27 4.32
C LEU A 3 19.04 -2.58 3.61
N THR A 4 19.58 -3.53 4.36
CA THR A 4 19.93 -4.87 3.87
C THR A 4 19.37 -5.96 4.79
N CYS A 5 19.42 -7.22 4.33
CA CYS A 5 19.01 -8.37 5.16
C CYS A 5 19.80 -8.46 6.48
N ALA A 6 21.05 -7.99 6.51
CA ALA A 6 21.89 -8.00 7.71
C ALA A 6 21.47 -6.98 8.78
N ASP A 7 20.57 -6.06 8.43
CA ASP A 7 20.03 -5.07 9.37
C ASP A 7 18.75 -5.54 10.04
N ILE A 8 18.09 -6.57 9.50
CA ILE A 8 16.76 -7.03 9.91
C ILE A 8 16.87 -8.29 10.76
N HIS A 9 16.30 -8.23 11.95
CA HIS A 9 16.28 -9.35 12.91
C HIS A 9 14.85 -9.63 13.35
N PHE A 10 14.46 -10.91 13.36
CA PHE A 10 13.17 -11.32 13.88
C PHE A 10 13.26 -11.50 15.39
N ASP A 11 12.28 -10.95 16.12
CA ASP A 11 12.16 -11.17 17.55
C ASP A 11 10.69 -11.33 17.95
N ARG A 12 10.28 -12.60 18.11
CA ARG A 12 8.93 -12.99 18.51
C ARG A 12 8.69 -12.93 20.02
N ALA A 13 9.74 -12.66 20.80
CA ALA A 13 9.68 -12.67 22.26
C ALA A 13 9.40 -11.28 22.85
N ILE A 14 9.50 -10.22 22.06
CA ILE A 14 9.20 -8.84 22.48
C ILE A 14 7.70 -8.71 22.73
N LYS A 15 7.36 -8.22 23.94
CA LYS A 15 5.99 -8.01 24.40
C LYS A 15 5.66 -6.56 24.64
N THR A 16 6.66 -5.74 24.95
CA THR A 16 6.45 -4.34 25.31
C THR A 16 7.27 -3.38 24.45
N LYS A 17 6.78 -2.15 24.32
CA LYS A 17 7.53 -1.05 23.69
C LYS A 17 8.93 -0.90 24.28
N ASP A 18 9.06 -0.92 25.61
CA ASP A 18 10.35 -0.75 26.27
C ASP A 18 11.34 -1.88 25.96
N GLU A 19 10.86 -3.13 25.93
CA GLU A 19 11.67 -4.26 25.47
C GLU A 19 12.13 -4.07 24.02
N ALA A 20 11.26 -3.55 23.14
CA ALA A 20 11.63 -3.27 21.76
C ALA A 20 12.74 -2.21 21.65
N LEU A 21 12.65 -1.13 22.44
CA LEU A 21 13.70 -0.10 22.54
C LEU A 21 15.02 -0.70 23.04
N GLN A 22 14.96 -1.51 24.11
CA GLN A 22 16.15 -2.15 24.66
C GLN A 22 16.80 -3.10 23.65
N ARG A 23 16.01 -3.92 22.95
CA ARG A 23 16.48 -4.88 21.94
C ARG A 23 17.12 -4.17 20.75
N VAL A 24 16.49 -3.12 20.22
CA VAL A 24 16.99 -2.44 19.03
C VAL A 24 18.28 -1.67 19.32
N VAL A 25 18.38 -1.05 20.50
CA VAL A 25 19.63 -0.42 20.96
C VAL A 25 20.72 -1.45 21.24
N GLY A 26 20.36 -2.62 21.77
CA GLY A 26 21.29 -3.75 21.90
C GLY A 26 21.92 -4.12 20.56
N ARG A 27 21.12 -4.27 19.50
CA ARG A 27 21.61 -4.54 18.13
C ARG A 27 22.49 -3.41 17.58
N LEU A 28 22.11 -2.16 17.79
CA LEU A 28 22.91 -1.00 17.39
C LEU A 28 24.28 -1.01 18.10
N THR A 29 24.29 -1.35 19.39
CA THR A 29 25.50 -1.42 20.21
C THR A 29 26.40 -2.60 19.80
N GLU A 30 25.83 -3.79 19.59
CA GLU A 30 26.54 -4.98 19.10
C GLU A 30 27.22 -4.72 17.74
N ALA A 31 26.55 -3.97 16.86
CA ALA A 31 27.11 -3.57 15.57
C ALA A 31 28.08 -2.37 15.65
N GLY A 32 28.32 -1.84 16.85
CA GLY A 32 29.25 -0.74 17.13
C GLY A 32 28.74 0.64 16.72
N HIS A 33 27.43 0.81 16.50
CA HIS A 33 26.84 2.12 16.14
C HIS A 33 26.66 3.02 17.35
N THR A 34 26.40 2.45 18.53
CA THR A 34 26.10 3.19 19.74
C THR A 34 26.80 2.60 20.96
N THR A 35 26.88 3.37 22.04
CA THR A 35 27.12 2.83 23.38
C THR A 35 25.78 2.44 24.03
N PRO A 36 25.79 1.61 25.10
CA PRO A 36 24.56 1.26 25.83
C PRO A 36 23.77 2.46 26.38
N ALA A 37 24.45 3.59 26.63
CA ALA A 37 23.82 4.82 27.12
C ALA A 37 22.79 5.42 26.14
N TYR A 38 22.85 5.06 24.85
CA TYR A 38 21.93 5.55 23.83
C TYR A 38 20.46 5.19 24.12
N LEU A 39 20.21 4.11 24.86
CA LEU A 39 18.87 3.69 25.27
C LEU A 39 18.13 4.78 26.06
N ASN A 40 18.84 5.54 26.89
CA ASN A 40 18.24 6.61 27.68
C ASN A 40 17.69 7.72 26.78
N GLY A 41 18.47 8.13 25.77
CA GLY A 41 18.03 9.13 24.80
C GLY A 41 16.87 8.65 23.94
N MET A 42 16.86 7.38 23.56
CA MET A 42 15.75 6.80 22.77
C MET A 42 14.44 6.74 23.58
N ARG A 43 14.51 6.36 24.86
CA ARG A 43 13.37 6.40 25.78
C ARG A 43 12.85 7.81 26.02
N GLU A 44 13.77 8.76 26.25
CA GLU A 44 13.42 10.17 26.41
C GLU A 44 12.68 10.70 25.18
N ARG A 45 13.19 10.42 23.97
CA ARG A 45 12.58 10.83 22.72
C ARG A 45 11.17 10.24 22.53
N GLU A 46 11.01 8.95 22.80
CA GLU A 46 9.72 8.26 22.71
C GLU A 46 8.71 8.82 23.72
N GLY A 47 9.17 9.17 24.93
CA GLY A 47 8.32 9.74 25.99
C GLY A 47 7.81 11.15 25.68
N GLN A 48 8.44 11.89 24.77
CA GLN A 48 7.97 13.21 24.34
C GLN A 48 6.82 13.09 23.33
N ILE A 49 7.02 12.33 22.27
CA ILE A 49 6.06 12.07 21.19
C ILE A 49 6.35 10.68 20.65
N SER A 50 5.29 9.87 20.49
CA SER A 50 5.37 8.54 19.89
C SER A 50 6.18 8.56 18.59
N THR A 51 7.11 7.62 18.44
CA THR A 51 7.88 7.42 17.20
C THR A 51 7.18 6.48 16.22
N TYR A 52 5.93 6.10 16.49
CA TYR A 52 5.08 5.42 15.52
C TYR A 52 4.78 6.34 14.35
N LEU A 53 4.96 5.84 13.13
CA LEU A 53 4.84 6.65 11.91
C LEU A 53 3.61 6.27 11.07
N GLY A 54 3.10 5.05 11.23
CA GLY A 54 1.95 4.54 10.48
C GLY A 54 2.18 3.13 9.93
N ASN A 55 1.09 2.46 9.53
CA ASN A 55 1.10 1.14 8.90
C ASN A 55 1.98 0.10 9.60
N GLY A 56 2.01 0.11 10.93
CA GLY A 56 2.76 -0.88 11.69
C GLY A 56 4.26 -0.61 11.81
N ILE A 57 4.72 0.60 11.49
CA ILE A 57 6.14 0.97 11.50
C ILE A 57 6.40 2.03 12.59
N ALA A 58 7.37 1.75 13.46
CA ALA A 58 7.91 2.70 14.43
C ALA A 58 9.40 2.98 14.14
N ILE A 59 9.84 4.22 14.37
CA ILE A 59 11.21 4.66 14.07
C ILE A 59 11.86 5.31 15.30
N PRO A 60 12.14 4.52 16.36
CA PRO A 60 12.74 5.07 17.55
C PRO A 60 14.18 5.52 17.29
N HIS A 61 14.50 6.70 17.80
CA HIS A 61 15.81 7.36 17.69
C HIS A 61 16.07 8.17 18.96
N GLY A 62 17.33 8.49 19.22
CA GLY A 62 17.73 9.29 20.39
C GLY A 62 17.42 10.78 20.27
N THR A 63 17.50 11.49 21.38
CA THR A 63 17.47 12.96 21.45
C THR A 63 18.82 13.58 21.01
N PRO A 64 18.86 14.88 20.63
CA PRO A 64 20.13 15.57 20.36
C PRO A 64 21.17 15.46 21.49
N GLN A 65 20.72 15.39 22.74
CA GLN A 65 21.56 15.26 23.93
C GLN A 65 22.23 13.87 24.05
N SER A 66 21.71 12.87 23.35
CA SER A 66 22.25 11.51 23.34
C SER A 66 23.28 11.25 22.23
N ARG A 67 23.67 12.30 21.47
CA ARG A 67 24.60 12.19 20.34
C ARG A 67 25.98 11.65 20.71
N ASP A 68 26.48 11.95 21.91
CA ASP A 68 27.77 11.44 22.39
C ASP A 68 27.77 9.91 22.55
N ALA A 69 26.59 9.29 22.65
CA ALA A 69 26.44 7.85 22.67
C ALA A 69 26.38 7.22 21.27
N VAL A 70 26.42 8.00 20.18
CA VAL A 70 26.45 7.53 18.78
C VAL A 70 27.89 7.51 18.26
N LEU A 71 28.44 6.30 18.11
CA LEU A 71 29.81 6.07 17.63
C LEU A 71 29.92 6.18 16.11
N LYS A 72 28.90 5.70 15.39
CA LYS A 72 28.78 5.81 13.92
C LYS A 72 27.31 5.72 13.53
N THR A 73 26.92 6.38 12.45
CA THR A 73 25.57 6.25 11.90
C THR A 73 25.25 4.79 11.55
N GLY A 74 24.03 4.37 11.82
CA GLY A 74 23.55 3.04 11.50
C GLY A 74 22.07 2.84 11.76
N VAL A 75 21.55 1.76 11.20
CA VAL A 75 20.18 1.32 11.39
C VAL A 75 20.17 -0.14 11.81
N LYS A 76 19.28 -0.50 12.72
CA LYS A 76 18.90 -1.89 12.98
C LYS A 76 17.41 -1.99 13.07
N VAL A 77 16.89 -3.08 12.51
CA VAL A 77 15.46 -3.30 12.34
C VAL A 77 15.08 -4.56 13.11
N LEU A 78 14.04 -4.44 13.93
CA LEU A 78 13.37 -5.58 14.54
C LEU A 78 12.06 -5.83 13.82
N ALA A 79 11.92 -7.01 13.24
CA ALA A 79 10.66 -7.52 12.73
C ALA A 79 9.97 -8.31 13.85
N CYS A 80 8.78 -7.86 14.23
CA CYS A 80 7.94 -8.43 15.28
C CYS A 80 6.59 -8.83 14.66
N PRO A 81 6.47 -9.99 13.99
CA PRO A 81 5.25 -10.38 13.30
C PRO A 81 4.02 -10.47 14.21
N GLN A 82 4.23 -10.71 15.51
CA GLN A 82 3.19 -10.70 16.54
C GLN A 82 2.61 -9.32 16.85
N GLY A 83 3.29 -8.25 16.40
CA GLY A 83 2.97 -6.87 16.77
C GLY A 83 3.42 -6.54 18.20
N VAL A 84 3.92 -5.32 18.38
CA VAL A 84 4.24 -4.76 19.70
C VAL A 84 3.31 -3.57 19.91
N ASP A 85 2.58 -3.55 21.02
CA ASP A 85 1.74 -2.41 21.39
C ASP A 85 2.61 -1.15 21.48
N TRP A 86 2.28 -0.17 20.64
CA TRP A 86 2.96 1.11 20.54
C TRP A 86 2.11 2.28 21.06
N GLY A 87 1.04 2.00 21.81
CA GLY A 87 0.11 2.99 22.36
C GLY A 87 -0.91 3.49 21.34
N GLU A 88 -1.95 4.18 21.82
CA GLU A 88 -3.02 4.75 20.97
C GLU A 88 -3.65 3.74 19.99
N GLU A 89 -3.85 2.50 20.46
CA GLU A 89 -4.37 1.38 19.66
C GLU A 89 -3.50 1.02 18.43
N GLN A 90 -2.24 1.45 18.41
CA GLN A 90 -1.28 1.16 17.35
C GLN A 90 -0.42 -0.05 17.71
N ALA A 91 -0.23 -0.95 16.76
CA ALA A 91 0.72 -2.07 16.88
C ALA A 91 1.87 -1.86 15.89
N ALA A 92 3.12 -1.88 16.39
CA ALA A 92 4.32 -1.86 15.56
C ALA A 92 4.77 -3.29 15.25
N TYR A 93 4.81 -3.64 13.96
CA TYR A 93 5.38 -4.90 13.44
C TYR A 93 6.83 -4.73 13.00
N LEU A 94 7.24 -3.50 12.69
CA LEU A 94 8.60 -3.16 12.32
C LEU A 94 9.11 -2.00 13.17
N ILE A 95 10.19 -2.23 13.90
CA ILE A 95 10.86 -1.22 14.72
C ILE A 95 12.19 -0.89 14.06
N VAL A 96 12.30 0.30 13.48
CA VAL A 96 13.48 0.78 12.76
C VAL A 96 14.29 1.70 13.67
N GLY A 97 15.21 1.12 14.44
CA GLY A 97 16.08 1.86 15.33
C GLY A 97 17.18 2.58 14.56
N ILE A 98 17.24 3.89 14.70
CA ILE A 98 18.22 4.74 13.99
C ILE A 98 19.18 5.34 15.00
N ALA A 99 20.48 5.12 14.76
CA ALA A 99 21.55 5.88 15.35
C ALA A 99 22.08 6.85 14.29
N ALA A 100 21.88 8.15 14.47
CA ALA A 100 22.34 9.16 13.54
C ALA A 100 22.98 10.32 14.29
N GLN A 101 24.11 10.83 13.77
CA GLN A 101 24.74 12.04 14.30
C GLN A 101 24.01 13.30 13.79
N ASP A 102 23.42 13.24 12.60
CA ASP A 102 22.72 14.35 11.93
C ASP A 102 21.32 13.96 11.40
N ASN A 103 20.77 14.72 10.44
CA ASN A 103 19.46 14.51 9.80
C ASN A 103 19.39 13.27 8.88
N GLU A 104 20.29 12.30 9.05
CA GLU A 104 20.40 11.10 8.18
C GLU A 104 19.21 10.14 8.33
N HIS A 105 18.38 10.31 9.36
CA HIS A 105 17.10 9.59 9.49
C HIS A 105 16.12 9.88 8.33
N LEU A 106 16.26 11.02 7.64
CA LEU A 106 15.43 11.38 6.48
C LEU A 106 15.61 10.42 5.29
N ASP A 107 16.81 9.85 5.11
CA ASP A 107 17.07 8.85 4.06
C ASP A 107 16.28 7.56 4.28
N ILE A 108 16.11 7.18 5.56
CA ILE A 108 15.33 6.01 5.95
C ILE A 108 13.83 6.31 5.74
N LEU A 109 13.36 7.50 6.11
CA LEU A 109 11.98 7.91 5.87
C LEU A 109 11.61 7.85 4.37
N ARG A 110 12.52 8.30 3.49
CA ARG A 110 12.34 8.17 2.03
C ARG A 110 12.18 6.71 1.58
N GLN A 111 12.95 5.79 2.14
CA GLN A 111 12.82 4.36 1.82
C GLN A 111 11.51 3.77 2.32
N LEU A 112 11.00 4.25 3.45
CA LEU A 112 9.77 3.75 4.06
C LEU A 112 8.50 4.38 3.46
N THR A 113 8.61 5.43 2.63
CA THR A 113 7.47 6.22 2.15
C THR A 113 6.38 5.38 1.47
N HIS A 114 6.77 4.36 0.69
CA HIS A 114 5.81 3.43 0.09
C HIS A 114 5.08 2.60 1.15
N ALA A 115 5.82 2.00 2.07
CA ALA A 115 5.25 1.16 3.13
C ALA A 115 4.31 1.95 4.06
N LEU A 116 4.65 3.21 4.35
CA LEU A 116 3.83 4.11 5.16
C LEU A 116 2.52 4.54 4.48
N SER A 117 2.37 4.31 3.17
CA SER A 117 1.18 4.68 2.41
C SER A 117 0.29 3.49 2.02
N ASP A 118 0.76 2.26 2.23
CA ASP A 118 0.08 1.03 1.81
C ASP A 118 -0.55 0.28 3.00
N GLU A 119 -1.88 0.30 3.08
CA GLU A 119 -2.67 -0.33 4.15
C GLU A 119 -2.50 -1.86 4.23
N ARG A 120 -1.88 -2.50 3.23
CA ARG A 120 -1.57 -3.94 3.24
C ARG A 120 -0.34 -4.28 4.07
N VAL A 121 0.51 -3.30 4.36
CA VAL A 121 1.80 -3.50 5.05
C VAL A 121 1.68 -4.16 6.42
N PRO A 122 0.76 -3.77 7.33
CA PRO A 122 0.63 -4.43 8.62
C PRO A 122 0.36 -5.94 8.49
N ALA A 123 -0.56 -6.33 7.61
CA ALA A 123 -0.90 -7.73 7.37
C ALA A 123 0.25 -8.51 6.70
N ALA A 124 1.02 -7.86 5.83
CA ALA A 124 2.19 -8.47 5.22
C ALA A 124 3.32 -8.67 6.24
N LEU A 125 3.61 -7.66 7.07
CA LEU A 125 4.63 -7.73 8.10
C LEU A 125 4.30 -8.76 9.18
N SER A 126 3.03 -8.92 9.54
CA SER A 126 2.59 -9.93 10.52
C SER A 126 2.79 -11.37 10.06
N ARG A 127 2.99 -11.58 8.75
CA ARG A 127 3.23 -12.89 8.12
C ARG A 127 4.65 -13.07 7.60
N ALA A 128 5.47 -12.03 7.65
CA ALA A 128 6.84 -12.12 7.17
C ALA A 128 7.61 -13.19 7.98
N GLU A 129 8.39 -14.01 7.27
CA GLU A 129 9.20 -15.08 7.89
C GLU A 129 10.70 -14.94 7.61
N SER A 130 11.10 -13.96 6.81
CA SER A 130 12.50 -13.74 6.45
C SER A 130 12.85 -12.26 6.29
N PRO A 131 14.12 -11.88 6.49
CA PRO A 131 14.61 -10.53 6.18
C PRO A 131 14.33 -10.09 4.75
N GLN A 132 14.45 -11.01 3.79
CA GLN A 132 14.15 -10.71 2.38
C GLN A 132 12.68 -10.34 2.20
N ALA A 133 11.75 -11.08 2.82
CA ALA A 133 10.32 -10.76 2.75
C ALA A 133 10.03 -9.35 3.30
N VAL A 134 10.68 -8.96 4.40
CA VAL A 134 10.55 -7.60 4.94
C VAL A 134 11.07 -6.55 3.94
N LEU A 135 12.21 -6.77 3.28
CA LEU A 135 12.71 -5.86 2.25
C LEU A 135 11.76 -5.73 1.07
N GLU A 136 11.17 -6.83 0.59
CA GLU A 136 10.16 -6.81 -0.48
C GLU A 136 8.93 -5.99 -0.07
N ILE A 137 8.43 -6.17 1.15
CA ILE A 137 7.31 -5.40 1.69
C ILE A 137 7.64 -3.90 1.72
N LEU A 138 8.83 -3.54 2.21
CA LEU A 138 9.29 -2.15 2.25
C LEU A 138 9.44 -1.53 0.85
N ALA A 139 9.80 -2.35 -0.14
CA ALA A 139 9.88 -1.95 -1.55
C ALA A 139 8.49 -1.86 -2.23
N GLY A 140 7.40 -2.25 -1.56
CA GLY A 140 6.04 -2.25 -2.10
C GLY A 140 5.64 -3.54 -2.82
N ASN A 141 6.49 -4.57 -2.78
CA ASN A 141 6.25 -5.88 -3.37
C ASN A 141 5.51 -6.79 -2.37
N ILE A 142 4.28 -6.41 -2.03
CA ILE A 142 3.43 -7.19 -1.14
C ILE A 142 2.63 -8.19 -1.97
N PHE A 143 2.99 -9.47 -1.83
CA PHE A 143 2.27 -10.58 -2.42
C PHE A 143 1.24 -11.13 -1.41
N PRO A 144 0.08 -11.65 -1.87
CA PRO A 144 -0.87 -12.37 -1.02
C PRO A 144 -0.19 -13.57 -0.34
N ALA A 145 -0.64 -13.97 0.85
CA ALA A 145 -0.07 -15.14 1.52
C ALA A 145 -0.36 -16.44 0.75
N GLU A 146 0.50 -17.46 0.87
CA GLU A 146 0.21 -18.79 0.32
C GLU A 146 -1.06 -19.36 0.97
N GLY A 147 -2.07 -19.63 0.15
CA GLY A 147 -3.38 -20.12 0.63
C GLY A 147 -4.36 -19.01 1.02
N GLU A 148 -3.94 -17.75 1.09
CA GLU A 148 -4.85 -16.69 0.70
C GLU A 148 -5.02 -16.81 -0.79
N GLU A 149 -6.22 -17.21 -1.23
CA GLU A 149 -6.63 -16.89 -2.57
C GLU A 149 -6.37 -15.38 -2.71
N MET A 150 -5.42 -15.01 -3.56
CA MET A 150 -5.55 -13.76 -4.31
C MET A 150 -6.98 -13.84 -4.80
N GLU A 151 -7.92 -13.09 -4.19
CA GLU A 151 -9.32 -13.10 -4.63
C GLU A 151 -9.21 -13.13 -6.14
N PRO A 152 -9.58 -14.24 -6.81
CA PRO A 152 -9.41 -14.32 -8.24
C PRO A 152 -10.05 -13.02 -8.72
N PRO A 153 -9.34 -12.19 -9.52
CA PRO A 153 -9.83 -10.86 -9.86
C PRO A 153 -11.30 -11.05 -10.15
N PRO A 154 -12.19 -10.37 -9.39
CA PRO A 154 -13.57 -10.81 -9.20
C PRO A 154 -14.04 -11.31 -10.54
N ALA A 155 -14.55 -12.54 -10.65
CA ALA A 155 -15.03 -12.99 -11.94
C ALA A 155 -16.09 -11.98 -12.36
N PHE A 156 -15.70 -11.02 -13.20
CA PHE A 156 -16.51 -9.86 -13.45
C PHE A 156 -17.55 -10.37 -14.43
N ASP A 157 -18.80 -10.26 -14.00
CA ASP A 157 -19.93 -10.71 -14.80
C ASP A 157 -19.96 -9.92 -16.11
N GLU A 158 -19.51 -8.67 -16.05
CA GLU A 158 -19.51 -7.71 -17.14
C GLU A 158 -18.23 -6.86 -17.13
N GLU A 159 -17.72 -6.56 -18.32
CA GLU A 159 -16.54 -5.73 -18.55
C GLU A 159 -16.81 -4.74 -19.70
N ALA A 160 -16.35 -3.49 -19.55
CA ALA A 160 -16.49 -2.47 -20.59
C ALA A 160 -15.30 -1.51 -20.60
N THR A 161 -14.86 -1.11 -21.80
CA THR A 161 -13.80 -0.12 -21.96
C THR A 161 -14.35 1.19 -22.54
N PHE A 162 -14.01 2.32 -21.92
CA PHE A 162 -14.41 3.66 -22.35
C PHE A 162 -13.19 4.54 -22.61
N THR A 163 -13.21 5.34 -23.68
CA THR A 163 -12.12 6.28 -24.01
C THR A 163 -12.39 7.65 -23.40
N LEU A 164 -11.51 8.13 -22.54
CA LEU A 164 -11.65 9.43 -21.88
C LEU A 164 -11.47 10.57 -22.88
N ARG A 165 -12.48 11.44 -23.02
CA ARG A 165 -12.45 12.58 -23.96
C ARG A 165 -12.22 13.93 -23.28
N ASN A 166 -12.30 13.98 -21.95
CA ASN A 166 -12.14 15.20 -21.17
C ASN A 166 -10.73 15.78 -21.38
N PRO A 167 -10.58 17.06 -21.81
CA PRO A 167 -9.29 17.65 -22.17
C PRO A 167 -8.21 17.57 -21.08
N HIS A 168 -8.62 17.63 -19.82
CA HIS A 168 -7.72 17.57 -18.67
C HIS A 168 -7.72 16.21 -17.96
N GLY A 169 -8.36 15.19 -18.53
CA GLY A 169 -8.40 13.85 -17.96
C GLY A 169 -9.31 13.72 -16.73
N LEU A 170 -9.06 12.69 -15.91
CA LEU A 170 -9.82 12.43 -14.67
C LEU A 170 -9.25 13.24 -13.49
N HIS A 171 -9.44 14.55 -13.53
CA HIS A 171 -9.20 15.42 -12.36
C HIS A 171 -10.46 15.48 -11.46
N ALA A 172 -10.47 16.38 -10.47
CA ALA A 172 -11.48 16.42 -9.41
C ALA A 172 -12.95 16.39 -9.90
N ARG A 173 -13.30 17.20 -10.92
CA ARG A 173 -14.67 17.34 -11.41
C ARG A 173 -15.19 16.11 -12.18
N PRO A 174 -14.56 15.66 -13.28
CA PRO A 174 -15.04 14.50 -14.02
C PRO A 174 -14.96 13.21 -13.19
N SER A 175 -13.97 13.11 -12.30
CA SER A 175 -13.89 11.99 -11.34
C SER A 175 -15.04 12.00 -10.33
N ALA A 176 -15.47 13.16 -9.83
CA ALA A 176 -16.60 13.25 -8.93
C ALA A 176 -17.92 12.83 -9.61
N VAL A 177 -18.12 13.22 -10.88
CA VAL A 177 -19.28 12.79 -11.68
C VAL A 177 -19.26 11.28 -11.90
N LEU A 178 -18.11 10.73 -12.30
CA LEU A 178 -17.92 9.29 -12.47
C LEU A 178 -18.21 8.53 -11.17
N VAL A 179 -17.56 8.90 -10.07
CA VAL A 179 -17.73 8.24 -8.76
C VAL A 179 -19.18 8.33 -8.27
N LYS A 180 -19.87 9.46 -8.51
CA LYS A 180 -21.29 9.60 -8.18
C LYS A 180 -22.14 8.62 -9.00
N ALA A 181 -21.84 8.44 -10.29
CA ALA A 181 -22.53 7.48 -11.14
C ALA A 181 -22.27 6.03 -10.72
N VAL A 182 -21.09 5.72 -10.18
CA VAL A 182 -20.70 4.37 -9.72
C VAL A 182 -21.27 4.05 -8.33
N LYS A 183 -21.33 5.02 -7.41
CA LYS A 183 -21.71 4.80 -5.99
C LYS A 183 -23.16 4.37 -5.75
N GLN A 184 -24.04 4.56 -6.72
CA GLN A 184 -25.45 4.16 -6.61
C GLN A 184 -25.66 2.65 -6.74
N TRP A 185 -24.69 1.91 -7.26
CA TRP A 185 -24.78 0.48 -7.53
C TRP A 185 -24.26 -0.36 -6.36
N ARG A 186 -24.85 -1.53 -6.15
CA ARG A 186 -24.41 -2.50 -5.14
C ARG A 186 -23.20 -3.29 -5.60
N SER A 187 -23.10 -3.57 -6.90
CA SER A 187 -21.98 -4.27 -7.52
C SER A 187 -20.63 -3.75 -7.09
N GLN A 188 -19.67 -4.66 -7.00
CA GLN A 188 -18.26 -4.31 -6.90
C GLN A 188 -17.82 -3.83 -8.28
N ILE A 189 -17.25 -2.62 -8.36
CA ILE A 189 -16.84 -2.01 -9.62
C ILE A 189 -15.39 -1.58 -9.47
N ARG A 190 -14.53 -2.17 -10.30
CA ARG A 190 -13.10 -1.84 -10.39
C ARG A 190 -12.82 -1.12 -11.70
N VAL A 191 -11.73 -0.35 -11.72
CA VAL A 191 -11.27 0.35 -12.91
C VAL A 191 -9.74 0.36 -12.99
N GLU A 192 -9.21 0.23 -14.20
CA GLU A 192 -7.81 0.45 -14.54
C GLU A 192 -7.66 1.34 -15.77
N ASN A 193 -6.47 1.91 -15.94
CA ASN A 193 -6.08 2.69 -17.11
C ASN A 193 -5.18 1.84 -18.00
N LEU A 194 -5.69 1.39 -19.15
CA LEU A 194 -4.98 0.47 -20.06
C LEU A 194 -3.77 1.10 -20.74
N ASP A 195 -3.68 2.44 -20.73
CA ASP A 195 -2.61 3.19 -21.36
C ASP A 195 -1.54 3.64 -20.35
N THR A 196 -1.64 3.20 -19.08
CA THR A 196 -0.59 3.37 -18.05
C THR A 196 -0.35 2.07 -17.30
N ARG A 197 0.74 1.97 -16.53
CA ARG A 197 0.95 0.85 -15.58
C ARG A 197 0.22 1.11 -14.26
N SER A 198 -1.04 1.54 -14.31
CA SER A 198 -1.82 1.81 -13.10
C SER A 198 -2.27 0.50 -12.44
N ALA A 199 -2.34 0.48 -11.12
CA ALA A 199 -3.04 -0.59 -10.41
C ALA A 199 -4.55 -0.54 -10.73
N ILE A 200 -5.20 -1.70 -10.67
CA ILE A 200 -6.67 -1.79 -10.64
C ILE A 200 -7.15 -1.20 -9.32
N VAL A 201 -8.10 -0.27 -9.38
CA VAL A 201 -8.61 0.44 -8.20
C VAL A 201 -10.11 0.33 -8.04
N ASP A 202 -10.61 0.65 -6.84
CA ASP A 202 -12.05 0.78 -6.58
C ASP A 202 -12.63 2.02 -7.27
N ALA A 203 -13.58 1.81 -8.19
CA ALA A 203 -14.24 2.89 -8.93
C ALA A 203 -15.14 3.77 -8.04
N LYS A 204 -15.51 3.32 -6.83
CA LYS A 204 -16.28 4.11 -5.85
C LYS A 204 -15.38 5.03 -5.01
N ASN A 205 -14.06 4.86 -5.06
CA ASN A 205 -13.10 5.67 -4.30
C ASN A 205 -12.52 6.79 -5.18
N LEU A 206 -12.94 8.02 -4.93
CA LEU A 206 -12.50 9.20 -5.69
C LEU A 206 -10.99 9.37 -5.75
N MET A 207 -10.30 9.22 -4.62
CA MET A 207 -8.85 9.43 -4.57
C MET A 207 -8.09 8.38 -5.40
N ARG A 208 -8.55 7.13 -5.38
CA ARG A 208 -7.94 6.06 -6.17
C ARG A 208 -8.24 6.22 -7.68
N VAL A 209 -9.43 6.68 -8.04
CA VAL A 209 -9.77 6.99 -9.44
C VAL A 209 -8.89 8.12 -9.99
N VAL A 210 -8.64 9.17 -9.20
CA VAL A 210 -7.73 10.26 -9.60
C VAL A 210 -6.28 9.78 -9.72
N SER A 211 -5.84 8.85 -8.86
CA SER A 211 -4.48 8.30 -8.91
C SER A 211 -4.18 7.45 -10.14
N LEU A 212 -5.18 7.10 -10.96
CA LEU A 212 -4.98 6.43 -12.26
C LEU A 212 -4.21 7.27 -13.28
N GLY A 213 -4.11 8.59 -13.06
CA GLY A 213 -3.42 9.50 -13.96
C GLY A 213 -4.00 9.51 -15.38
N ALA A 214 -5.31 9.27 -15.51
CA ALA A 214 -5.99 9.15 -16.80
C ALA A 214 -6.04 10.51 -17.52
N LYS A 215 -5.53 10.56 -18.76
CA LYS A 215 -5.51 11.76 -19.61
C LYS A 215 -6.48 11.58 -20.77
N GLN A 216 -6.75 12.67 -21.50
CA GLN A 216 -7.51 12.61 -22.74
C GLN A 216 -6.93 11.56 -23.69
N GLY A 217 -7.79 10.75 -24.30
CA GLY A 217 -7.43 9.64 -25.19
C GLY A 217 -7.15 8.32 -24.49
N HIS A 218 -6.99 8.30 -23.16
CA HIS A 218 -6.76 7.06 -22.42
C HIS A 218 -8.01 6.19 -22.37
N ARG A 219 -7.82 4.88 -22.40
CA ARG A 219 -8.83 3.83 -22.30
C ARG A 219 -8.91 3.34 -20.87
N LEU A 220 -10.09 3.48 -20.29
CA LEU A 220 -10.40 3.02 -18.95
C LEU A 220 -11.24 1.76 -19.04
N HIS A 221 -10.69 0.69 -18.48
CA HIS A 221 -11.34 -0.61 -18.42
C HIS A 221 -12.06 -0.73 -17.08
N PHE A 222 -13.38 -0.89 -17.13
CA PHE A 222 -14.23 -1.09 -15.97
C PHE A 222 -14.68 -2.54 -15.93
N MET A 223 -14.62 -3.10 -14.72
CA MET A 223 -15.07 -4.46 -14.49
C MET A 223 -16.04 -4.47 -13.30
N ALA A 224 -17.21 -5.08 -13.50
CA ALA A 224 -18.29 -5.07 -12.52
C ALA A 224 -18.74 -6.51 -12.18
N SER A 225 -19.00 -6.77 -10.90
CA SER A 225 -19.59 -8.03 -10.44
C SER A 225 -20.72 -7.79 -9.43
N GLY A 226 -21.81 -8.53 -9.61
CA GLY A 226 -23.04 -8.42 -8.83
C GLY A 226 -24.30 -8.38 -9.70
N GLU A 227 -25.46 -8.50 -9.04
CA GLU A 227 -26.77 -8.58 -9.72
C GLU A 227 -27.09 -7.34 -10.58
N ASP A 228 -26.49 -6.18 -10.28
CA ASP A 228 -26.66 -4.92 -10.99
C ASP A 228 -25.44 -4.51 -11.83
N ALA A 229 -24.54 -5.44 -12.14
CA ALA A 229 -23.27 -5.18 -12.84
C ALA A 229 -23.48 -4.61 -14.26
N HIS A 230 -24.40 -5.18 -15.02
CA HIS A 230 -24.71 -4.75 -16.38
C HIS A 230 -25.23 -3.31 -16.41
N GLN A 231 -26.23 -3.01 -15.56
CA GLN A 231 -26.82 -1.68 -15.42
C GLN A 231 -25.79 -0.65 -14.92
N ALA A 232 -24.86 -1.08 -14.06
CA ALA A 232 -23.77 -0.23 -13.61
C ALA A 232 -22.85 0.19 -14.77
N LEU A 233 -22.46 -0.74 -15.65
CA LEU A 233 -21.63 -0.41 -16.81
C LEU A 233 -22.38 0.44 -17.85
N GLU A 234 -23.68 0.22 -18.06
CA GLU A 234 -24.50 1.10 -18.91
C GLU A 234 -24.56 2.53 -18.38
N ALA A 235 -24.72 2.70 -17.07
CA ALA A 235 -24.74 4.02 -16.43
C ALA A 235 -23.37 4.72 -16.50
N ILE A 236 -22.28 3.96 -16.34
CA ILE A 236 -20.92 4.48 -16.56
C ILE A 236 -20.77 4.92 -18.01
N GLY A 237 -21.17 4.10 -18.99
CA GLY A 237 -21.14 4.47 -20.40
C GLY A 237 -21.96 5.71 -20.71
N THR A 238 -23.13 5.86 -20.09
CA THR A 238 -23.96 7.07 -20.19
C THR A 238 -23.22 8.30 -19.65
N ALA A 239 -22.52 8.18 -18.52
CA ALA A 239 -21.74 9.27 -17.93
C ALA A 239 -20.56 9.68 -18.83
N PHE A 240 -19.85 8.73 -19.44
CA PHE A 240 -18.78 9.02 -20.41
C PHE A 240 -19.33 9.63 -21.70
N ASN A 241 -20.46 9.13 -22.20
CA ASN A 241 -21.15 9.68 -23.36
C ASN A 241 -21.59 11.12 -23.10
N ALA A 242 -22.09 11.42 -21.90
CA ALA A 242 -22.46 12.75 -21.44
C ALA A 242 -21.25 13.64 -21.06
N GLY A 243 -20.03 13.15 -21.24
CA GLY A 243 -18.82 13.96 -21.09
C GLY A 243 -18.36 14.21 -19.66
N LEU A 244 -18.84 13.41 -18.70
CA LEU A 244 -18.50 13.51 -17.27
C LEU A 244 -18.69 14.93 -16.70
N GLY A 245 -19.67 15.67 -17.24
CA GLY A 245 -20.03 17.00 -16.79
C GLY A 245 -19.14 18.15 -17.28
N GLU A 246 -18.30 17.91 -18.30
CA GLU A 246 -17.39 18.95 -18.85
C GLU A 246 -17.50 19.14 -20.36
N ILE A 247 -17.86 18.11 -21.11
CA ILE A 247 -17.97 18.16 -22.58
C ILE A 247 -19.38 17.77 -23.03
N ALA A 248 -19.76 18.19 -24.24
CA ALA A 248 -21.07 17.89 -24.80
C ALA A 248 -21.25 16.38 -25.05
N ALA A 249 -22.50 15.93 -24.97
CA ALA A 249 -22.82 14.51 -25.14
C ALA A 249 -22.53 14.04 -26.58
N GLN A 250 -21.79 12.94 -26.71
CA GLN A 250 -21.49 12.30 -27.99
C GLN A 250 -21.37 10.78 -27.81
N PRO A 251 -21.86 9.95 -28.74
CA PRO A 251 -21.74 8.49 -28.64
C PRO A 251 -20.28 8.03 -28.62
N GLN A 252 -19.94 7.08 -27.75
CA GLN A 252 -18.70 6.32 -27.79
C GLN A 252 -18.91 4.98 -28.48
N GLN A 253 -17.88 4.48 -29.17
CA GLN A 253 -17.82 3.07 -29.55
C GLN A 253 -17.41 2.28 -28.31
N VAL A 254 -18.35 1.53 -27.74
CA VAL A 254 -18.05 0.55 -26.69
C VAL A 254 -17.27 -0.60 -27.35
N VAL A 255 -16.03 -0.81 -26.94
CA VAL A 255 -15.25 -1.97 -27.37
C VAL A 255 -15.35 -3.00 -26.25
N GLN A 256 -16.12 -4.06 -26.48
CA GLN A 256 -16.15 -5.22 -25.60
C GLN A 256 -14.89 -6.08 -25.87
N PRO A 257 -14.26 -6.68 -24.83
CA PRO A 257 -13.26 -7.70 -25.04
C PRO A 257 -13.86 -8.86 -25.86
N ALA A 258 -13.05 -9.51 -26.70
CA ALA A 258 -13.50 -10.67 -27.48
C ALA A 258 -14.10 -11.75 -26.55
N GLU A 259 -15.25 -12.33 -26.91
CA GLU A 259 -15.91 -13.39 -26.15
C GLU A 259 -14.90 -14.49 -25.80
N LYS A 260 -14.68 -14.73 -24.49
CA LYS A 260 -13.91 -15.89 -24.04
C LYS A 260 -14.73 -17.14 -24.40
N PRO A 261 -14.16 -18.11 -25.13
CA PRO A 261 -14.90 -19.30 -25.53
C PRO A 261 -15.38 -20.05 -24.28
N LYS A 262 -16.69 -20.32 -24.22
CA LYS A 262 -17.31 -21.12 -23.14
C LYS A 262 -16.62 -22.48 -23.10
N ARG A 263 -15.77 -22.70 -22.10
CA ARG A 263 -15.16 -24.02 -21.85
C ARG A 263 -16.28 -25.01 -21.50
N SER A 264 -16.63 -25.85 -22.46
CA SER A 264 -17.60 -26.94 -22.29
C SER A 264 -17.10 -27.93 -21.24
N TRP A 265 -17.93 -28.17 -20.22
CA TRP A 265 -17.71 -29.13 -19.13
C TRP A 265 -17.52 -30.59 -19.58
N ILE A 266 -17.78 -30.90 -20.86
CA ILE A 266 -17.72 -32.28 -21.39
C ILE A 266 -16.29 -32.74 -21.72
N SER A 267 -15.29 -31.85 -21.76
CA SER A 267 -13.92 -32.21 -22.14
C SER A 267 -13.06 -32.84 -21.03
N ARG A 268 -13.57 -32.99 -19.80
CA ARG A 268 -12.85 -33.60 -18.66
C ARG A 268 -13.12 -35.10 -18.42
N ILE A 269 -13.94 -35.74 -19.24
CA ILE A 269 -14.26 -37.18 -19.07
C ILE A 269 -13.38 -38.10 -19.95
N PHE A 270 -12.61 -37.55 -20.89
CA PHE A 270 -11.75 -38.35 -21.77
C PHE A 270 -10.38 -37.72 -22.05
N SER A 271 -9.61 -37.41 -21.00
CA SER A 271 -8.14 -37.20 -21.09
C SER A 271 -7.49 -37.54 -19.77
#